data_AF-A0A355FR32-F1
#
_entry.id   AF-A0A355FR32-F1
#
_cell.length_a   1.000
_cell.length_b   1.000
_cell.length_c   1.000
_cell.angle_alpha   90.00
_cell.angle_beta   90.00
_cell.angle_gamma   90.00
#
_symmetry.space_group_name_H-M   'P 1'
#
loop_
_entity.id
_entity.type
_entity.pdbx_description
1 polymer ?
#
loop_
_entity_poly.entity_id
_entity_poly.type
_entity_poly.pdbx_seq_one_letter_code
_entity_poly.pdbx_strand_id
1 'polypeptide(L)'
;LLLTFFYRYMTPLIENGYVYIGMPPLFLAKKGKKQQYCYSEQELDAFLEANGRQGVLIQRYKGLGEMNAEQLAETTMNPESRTILRVKVEDAVAADEIFSTLMGDKVEPRREFIQTHAREVVDIDI
;
A
#
# COMPACT_ATOMS: atom_id res chain seq x y z
N LEU A 1 -6.57 8.73 -7.35
CA LEU A 1 -6.55 9.15 -8.79
C LEU A 1 -6.74 7.96 -9.74
N LEU A 2 -5.81 7.01 -9.85
CA LEU A 2 -5.95 5.86 -10.78
C LEU A 2 -7.21 5.02 -10.53
N LEU A 3 -7.52 4.72 -9.27
CA LEU A 3 -8.76 3.99 -8.93
C LEU A 3 -10.02 4.75 -9.36
N THR A 4 -10.03 6.07 -9.25
CA THR A 4 -11.13 6.91 -9.74
C THR A 4 -11.27 6.80 -11.25
N PHE A 5 -10.16 6.81 -11.99
CA PHE A 5 -10.17 6.61 -13.43
C PHE A 5 -10.74 5.23 -13.81
N PHE A 6 -10.24 4.16 -13.18
CA PHE A 6 -10.76 2.81 -13.43
C PHE A 6 -12.24 2.70 -13.07
N TYR A 7 -12.68 3.29 -11.95
CA TYR A 7 -14.07 3.25 -11.53
C TYR A 7 -15.00 4.01 -12.48
N ARG A 8 -14.58 5.19 -12.96
CA ARG A 8 -15.42 6.08 -13.80
C ARG A 8 -15.47 5.67 -15.27
N TYR A 9 -14.41 5.10 -15.80
CA TYR A 9 -14.28 4.86 -17.25
C TYR A 9 -14.09 3.37 -17.61
N MET A 10 -13.69 2.53 -16.66
CA MET A 10 -13.33 1.13 -16.91
C MET A 10 -13.85 0.20 -15.81
N THR A 11 -15.06 0.44 -15.29
CA THR A 11 -15.69 -0.35 -14.22
C THR A 11 -15.64 -1.86 -14.47
N PRO A 12 -15.84 -2.37 -15.70
CA PRO A 12 -15.73 -3.80 -15.96
C PRO A 12 -14.36 -4.41 -15.62
N LEU A 13 -13.27 -3.63 -15.60
CA LEU A 13 -11.96 -4.14 -15.18
C LEU A 13 -11.91 -4.40 -13.68
N ILE A 14 -12.61 -3.59 -12.88
CA ILE A 14 -12.68 -3.79 -11.43
C ILE A 14 -13.61 -4.96 -11.12
N GLU A 15 -14.80 -4.99 -11.72
CA GLU A 15 -15.82 -6.03 -11.48
C GLU A 15 -15.32 -7.43 -11.85
N ASN A 16 -14.59 -7.55 -12.97
CA ASN A 16 -14.00 -8.81 -13.39
C ASN A 16 -12.69 -9.15 -12.65
N GLY A 17 -12.25 -8.31 -11.70
CA GLY A 17 -11.10 -8.59 -10.84
C GLY A 17 -9.75 -8.49 -11.54
N TYR A 18 -9.60 -7.56 -12.49
CA TYR A 18 -8.34 -7.31 -13.22
C TYR A 18 -7.48 -6.19 -12.60
N VAL A 19 -8.00 -5.43 -11.64
CA VAL A 19 -7.28 -4.32 -11.00
C VAL A 19 -6.66 -4.78 -9.68
N TYR A 20 -5.35 -4.59 -9.57
CA TYR A 20 -4.55 -4.97 -8.41
C TYR A 20 -3.65 -3.80 -7.96
N ILE A 21 -3.34 -3.77 -6.67
CA ILE A 21 -2.38 -2.84 -6.06
C ILE A 21 -1.19 -3.66 -5.59
N GLY A 22 0.00 -3.35 -6.10
CA GLY A 22 1.24 -3.95 -5.61
C GLY A 22 1.65 -3.33 -4.29
N MET A 23 1.99 -4.19 -3.33
CA MET A 23 2.44 -3.77 -2.00
C MET A 23 3.96 -3.94 -1.92
N PRO A 24 4.76 -2.86 -2.06
CA PRO A 24 6.19 -2.93 -1.82
C PRO A 24 6.51 -3.05 -0.33
N PRO A 25 7.69 -3.57 0.02
CA PRO A 25 8.12 -3.59 1.42
C PRO A 25 8.44 -2.18 1.92
N LEU A 26 8.20 -1.94 3.21
CA LEU A 26 8.52 -0.68 3.87
C LEU A 26 9.98 -0.63 4.32
N PHE A 27 10.57 -1.78 4.64
CA PHE A 27 11.94 -1.88 5.14
C PHE A 27 12.72 -3.05 4.52
N LEU A 28 14.04 -2.92 4.52
CA LEU A 28 14.99 -4.01 4.35
C LEU A 28 15.90 -4.03 5.58
N ALA A 29 15.78 -5.09 6.38
CA ALA A 29 16.59 -5.32 7.56
C ALA A 29 17.71 -6.32 7.24
N LYS A 30 18.96 -6.00 7.59
CA LYS A 30 20.14 -6.85 7.33
C LYS A 30 20.99 -7.03 8.57
N LYS A 31 21.36 -8.28 8.88
CA LYS A 31 22.34 -8.64 9.91
C LYS A 31 23.31 -9.69 9.41
N GLY A 32 24.55 -9.27 9.13
CA GLY A 32 25.56 -10.14 8.53
C GLY A 32 25.09 -10.68 7.18
N LYS A 33 24.88 -12.01 7.09
CA LYS A 33 24.38 -12.68 5.87
C LYS A 33 22.85 -12.78 5.81
N LYS A 34 22.14 -12.50 6.91
CA LYS A 34 20.67 -12.53 6.93
C LYS A 34 20.12 -11.20 6.44
N GLN A 35 19.13 -11.27 5.55
CA GLN A 35 18.35 -10.11 5.13
C GLN A 35 16.86 -10.49 5.08
N GLN A 36 15.99 -9.53 5.35
CA GLN A 36 14.55 -9.69 5.26
C GLN A 36 13.92 -8.37 4.81
N TYR A 37 13.02 -8.46 3.84
CA TYR A 37 12.11 -7.37 3.51
C TYR A 37 10.94 -7.41 4.50
N CYS A 38 10.61 -6.27 5.09
CA CYS A 38 9.53 -6.13 6.05
C CYS A 38 8.45 -5.21 5.47
N TYR A 39 7.21 -5.69 5.45
CA TYR A 39 6.04 -4.98 4.91
C TYR A 39 5.30 -4.18 5.99
N SER A 40 5.70 -4.33 7.25
CA SER A 40 5.10 -3.63 8.40
C SER A 40 6.14 -3.33 9.47
N GLU A 41 5.81 -2.44 10.41
CA GLU A 41 6.65 -2.19 11.58
C GLU A 41 6.74 -3.42 12.48
N GLN A 42 5.66 -4.19 12.59
CA GLN A 42 5.61 -5.43 13.35
C GLN A 42 6.60 -6.48 12.81
N GLU A 43 6.71 -6.60 11.49
CA GLU A 43 7.69 -7.49 10.85
C GLU A 43 9.13 -7.05 11.09
N LEU A 44 9.38 -5.74 11.10
CA LEU A 44 10.70 -5.20 11.43
C LEU A 44 11.07 -5.50 12.88
N ASP A 45 10.15 -5.25 13.82
CA ASP A 45 10.37 -5.54 15.23
C ASP A 45 10.61 -7.03 15.48
N ALA A 46 9.83 -7.90 14.85
CA ALA A 46 10.04 -9.35 14.92
C ALA A 46 11.45 -9.76 14.42
N PHE A 47 11.93 -9.15 13.33
CA PHE A 47 13.28 -9.39 12.84
C PHE A 47 14.34 -8.93 13.84
N LEU A 48 14.15 -7.76 14.45
CA LEU A 48 15.06 -7.17 15.44
C LEU A 48 15.10 -7.97 16.74
N GLU A 49 13.97 -8.51 17.19
CA GLU A 49 13.87 -9.39 18.36
C GLU A 49 14.57 -10.72 18.10
N ALA A 50 14.31 -11.34 16.95
CA ALA A 50 14.86 -12.65 16.61
C ALA A 50 16.38 -12.62 16.35
N ASN A 51 16.90 -11.52 15.80
CA ASN A 51 18.30 -11.42 15.41
C ASN A 51 19.13 -10.51 16.33
N GLY A 52 18.49 -9.75 17.23
CA GLY A 52 19.11 -8.76 18.11
C GLY A 52 19.40 -7.43 17.42
N ARG A 53 19.06 -6.31 18.07
CA ARG A 53 19.12 -4.94 17.51
C ARG A 53 20.50 -4.44 17.11
N GLN A 54 21.55 -4.86 17.82
CA GLN A 54 22.90 -4.33 17.59
C GLN A 54 23.49 -4.87 16.28
N GLY A 55 24.03 -3.95 15.46
CA GLY A 55 24.66 -4.26 14.19
C GLY A 55 23.69 -4.59 13.05
N VAL A 56 22.39 -4.32 13.22
CA VAL A 56 21.40 -4.43 12.14
C VAL A 56 21.43 -3.17 11.29
N LEU A 57 21.55 -3.33 9.98
CA LEU A 57 21.34 -2.26 9.01
C LEU A 57 19.87 -2.26 8.59
N ILE A 58 19.19 -1.14 8.77
CA ILE A 58 17.80 -0.96 8.38
C ILE A 58 17.75 0.09 7.28
N GLN A 59 17.22 -0.29 6.12
CA GLN A 59 16.88 0.64 5.04
C GLN A 59 15.36 0.78 5.01
N ARG A 60 14.84 2.00 5.18
CA ARG A 60 13.41 2.28 5.02
C ARG A 60 13.18 2.81 3.61
N TYR A 61 12.28 2.18 2.87
CA TYR A 61 11.88 2.64 1.55
C TYR A 61 10.82 3.74 1.69
N LYS A 62 11.04 4.87 1.03
CA LYS A 62 10.05 5.95 0.90
C LYS A 62 9.31 5.93 -0.42
N GLY A 63 9.82 5.17 -1.38
CA GLY A 63 9.18 4.95 -2.67
C GLY A 63 9.96 3.96 -3.52
N LEU A 64 9.33 3.52 -4.61
CA LEU A 64 9.88 2.50 -5.51
C LEU A 64 11.21 2.92 -6.17
N GLY A 65 11.47 4.23 -6.33
CA GLY A 65 12.70 4.74 -6.93
C GLY A 65 13.96 4.52 -6.08
N GLU A 66 13.82 4.12 -4.82
CA GLU A 66 14.92 3.76 -3.93
C GLU A 66 15.32 2.27 -4.03
N MET A 67 14.59 1.51 -4.85
CA MET A 67 14.82 0.09 -5.07
C MET A 67 15.53 -0.14 -6.40
N ASN A 68 16.50 -1.05 -6.42
CA ASN A 68 17.10 -1.50 -7.67
C ASN A 68 16.19 -2.54 -8.38
N ALA A 69 16.57 -2.92 -9.59
CA ALA A 69 15.77 -3.82 -10.43
C ALA A 69 15.57 -5.19 -9.77
N GLU A 70 16.59 -5.73 -9.11
CA GLU A 70 16.53 -7.02 -8.43
C GLU A 70 15.58 -6.98 -7.24
N GLN A 71 15.65 -5.93 -6.42
CA GLN A 71 14.76 -5.71 -5.28
C GLN A 71 13.30 -5.60 -5.73
N LEU A 72 13.01 -4.82 -6.77
CA LEU A 72 11.67 -4.69 -7.32
C LEU A 72 11.15 -6.03 -7.85
N ALA A 73 11.99 -6.73 -8.62
CA ALA A 73 11.64 -8.03 -9.19
C ALA A 73 11.27 -9.05 -8.10
N GLU A 74 12.11 -9.17 -7.08
CA GLU A 74 11.94 -10.11 -5.97
C GLU A 74 10.71 -9.80 -5.11
N THR A 75 10.45 -8.53 -4.83
CA THR A 75 9.48 -8.15 -3.77
C THR A 75 8.10 -7.80 -4.29
N THR A 76 7.99 -7.27 -5.51
CA THR A 76 6.73 -6.69 -6.03
C THR A 76 6.27 -7.33 -7.34
N MET A 77 7.17 -7.92 -8.11
CA MET A 77 6.84 -8.41 -9.46
C MET A 77 6.74 -9.92 -9.54
N ASN A 78 7.59 -10.65 -8.81
CA ASN A 78 7.64 -12.12 -8.82
C ASN A 78 6.32 -12.71 -8.29
N PRO A 79 5.56 -13.47 -9.10
CA PRO A 79 4.29 -14.07 -8.69
C PRO A 79 4.36 -14.98 -7.44
N GLU A 80 5.53 -15.56 -7.15
CA GLU A 80 5.70 -16.47 -6.01
C GLU A 80 5.89 -15.75 -4.68
N SER A 81 6.44 -14.53 -4.70
CA SER A 81 6.83 -13.78 -3.49
C SER A 81 6.12 -12.44 -3.33
N ARG A 82 5.48 -11.92 -4.38
CA ARG A 82 4.82 -10.61 -4.34
C ARG A 82 3.57 -10.62 -3.47
N THR A 83 3.35 -9.51 -2.77
CA THR A 83 2.10 -9.20 -2.09
C THR A 83 1.29 -8.23 -2.96
N ILE A 84 0.08 -8.62 -3.33
CA ILE A 84 -0.84 -7.78 -4.11
C ILE A 84 -2.23 -7.78 -3.49
N LEU A 85 -2.89 -6.62 -3.52
CA LEU A 85 -4.29 -6.47 -3.10
C LEU A 85 -5.17 -6.42 -4.35
N ARG A 86 -6.21 -7.25 -4.39
CA ARG A 86 -7.20 -7.21 -5.47
C ARG A 86 -8.30 -6.21 -5.13
N VAL A 87 -8.54 -5.26 -6.01
CA VAL A 87 -9.58 -4.24 -5.83
C VAL A 87 -10.96 -4.85 -6.10
N LYS A 88 -11.93 -4.55 -5.24
CA LYS A 88 -13.34 -4.96 -5.38
C LYS A 88 -14.25 -3.78 -5.05
N VAL A 89 -15.45 -3.80 -5.62
CA VAL A 89 -16.54 -2.88 -5.27
C VAL A 89 -17.68 -3.73 -4.73
N GLU A 90 -17.99 -3.57 -3.43
CA GLU A 90 -19.06 -4.32 -2.78
C GLU A 90 -20.39 -3.55 -2.85
N ASP A 91 -20.34 -2.24 -2.61
CA ASP A 91 -21.47 -1.33 -2.74
C ASP A 91 -21.11 -0.21 -3.73
N ALA A 92 -21.74 -0.26 -4.90
CA ALA A 92 -21.52 0.74 -5.95
C ALA A 92 -22.05 2.12 -5.59
N VAL A 93 -23.12 2.21 -4.78
CA VAL A 93 -23.70 3.49 -4.36
C VAL A 93 -22.75 4.16 -3.38
N ALA A 94 -22.33 3.44 -2.34
CA ALA A 94 -21.37 3.96 -1.36
C ALA A 94 -20.03 4.33 -2.03
N ALA A 95 -19.53 3.50 -2.95
CA ALA A 95 -18.31 3.82 -3.70
C ALA A 95 -18.45 5.10 -4.52
N ASP A 96 -19.60 5.31 -5.19
CA ASP A 96 -19.84 6.53 -5.96
C ASP A 96 -19.86 7.79 -5.08
N GLU A 97 -20.51 7.73 -3.92
CA GLU A 97 -20.56 8.82 -2.95
C GLU A 97 -19.15 9.19 -2.44
N ILE A 98 -18.32 8.19 -2.12
CA ILE A 98 -16.94 8.39 -1.68
C ILE A 98 -16.10 9.02 -2.79
N PHE A 99 -16.18 8.50 -4.03
CA PHE A 99 -15.45 9.09 -5.15
C PHE A 99 -15.90 10.52 -5.43
N SER A 100 -17.20 10.80 -5.39
CA SER A 100 -17.75 12.14 -5.60
C SER A 100 -17.30 13.12 -4.51
N THR A 101 -17.31 12.69 -3.25
CA THR A 101 -16.87 13.50 -2.10
C THR A 101 -15.37 13.77 -2.13
N LEU A 102 -14.55 12.73 -2.33
CA LEU A 102 -13.09 12.87 -2.26
C LEU A 102 -12.48 13.45 -3.53
N MET A 103 -13.04 13.15 -4.71
CA MET A 103 -12.41 13.45 -6.00
C MET A 103 -13.20 14.45 -6.85
N GLY A 104 -14.37 14.91 -6.40
CA GLY A 104 -15.19 15.90 -7.12
C GLY A 104 -14.69 17.36 -6.97
N ASP A 105 -15.39 18.27 -7.64
CA ASP A 105 -14.99 19.69 -7.70
C ASP A 105 -15.38 20.48 -6.44
N LYS A 106 -16.35 19.99 -5.67
CA LYS A 106 -16.82 20.67 -4.46
C LYS A 106 -15.82 20.50 -3.32
N VAL A 107 -15.30 21.63 -2.84
CA VAL A 107 -14.29 21.66 -1.76
C VAL A 107 -14.90 21.39 -0.39
N GLU A 108 -16.09 21.93 -0.10
CA GLU A 108 -16.70 21.86 1.24
C GLU A 108 -16.96 20.42 1.72
N PRO A 109 -17.62 19.54 0.93
CA PRO A 109 -17.89 18.17 1.37
C PRO A 109 -16.61 17.38 1.63
N ARG A 110 -15.57 17.59 0.80
CA ARG A 110 -14.24 17.00 1.02
C ARG A 110 -13.64 17.47 2.34
N ARG A 111 -13.73 18.76 2.66
CA ARG A 111 -13.17 19.33 3.89
C ARG A 111 -13.84 18.71 5.11
N GLU A 112 -15.17 18.68 5.14
CA GLU A 112 -15.94 18.12 6.25
C GLU A 112 -15.61 16.64 6.45
N PHE A 113 -15.55 15.86 5.37
CA PHE A 113 -15.17 14.45 5.41
C PHE A 113 -13.79 14.24 6.04
N ILE A 114 -12.78 14.99 5.56
CA ILE A 114 -11.41 14.88 6.07
C ILE A 114 -11.36 15.29 7.56
N GLN A 115 -12.01 16.39 7.95
CA GLN A 115 -11.99 16.86 9.34
C GLN A 115 -12.65 15.85 10.30
N THR A 116 -13.70 15.19 9.84
CA THR A 116 -14.43 14.19 10.61
C THR A 116 -13.60 12.92 10.79
N HIS A 117 -13.04 12.38 9.70
CA HIS A 117 -12.46 11.04 9.70
C HIS A 117 -10.92 10.98 9.79
N ALA A 118 -10.20 12.07 9.62
CA ALA A 118 -8.72 12.03 9.55
C ALA A 118 -8.04 11.48 10.81
N ARG A 119 -8.70 11.53 11.97
CA ARG A 119 -8.16 11.00 13.24
C ARG A 119 -8.52 9.54 13.50
N GLU A 120 -9.46 9.00 12.75
CA GLU A 120 -9.94 7.63 12.93
C GLU A 120 -8.99 6.62 12.25
N VAL A 121 -8.18 7.09 11.30
CA VAL A 121 -7.27 6.22 10.57
C VAL A 121 -5.97 6.04 11.35
N VAL A 122 -5.70 4.79 11.73
CA VAL A 122 -4.51 4.39 12.49
C VAL A 122 -3.37 4.01 11.55
N ASP A 123 -3.69 3.37 10.43
CA ASP A 123 -2.71 2.84 9.47
C ASP A 123 -3.20 3.06 8.03
N ILE A 124 -2.63 4.06 7.34
CA ILE A 124 -2.89 4.32 5.90
C ILE A 124 -1.96 3.50 5.00
N ASP A 125 -0.81 3.06 5.54
CA ASP A 125 0.32 2.51 4.79
C ASP A 125 0.50 0.98 4.99
N ILE A 126 -0.51 0.26 5.51
CA ILE A 126 -0.50 -1.21 5.61
C ILE A 126 -1.02 -1.86 4.34
#